data_AF-A0A7C6HNY5-F1
#
_entry.id   AF-A0A7C6HNY5-F1
#
_cell.length_a   1.000
_cell.length_b   1.000
_cell.length_c   1.000
_cell.angle_alpha   90.00
_cell.angle_beta   90.00
_cell.angle_gamma   90.00
#
_symmetry.space_group_name_H-M   'P 1'
#
loop_
_entity.id
_entity.type
_entity.pdbx_description
1 polymer ?
#
loop_
_entity_poly.entity_id
_entity_poly.type
_entity_poly.pdbx_seq_one_letter_code
_entity_poly.pdbx_strand_id
1 'polypeptide(L)'
;IFGKVYFPRLVTPISIVISNLISFAIQLTFFLGFFLYFYLKGSVIFFTAWAFTLPLLILLMAGLGLGFGIIISSLTTKYRDLSYLVGFGVGLWMYATPVIYPVSTIPERWRWLADINPISPIIETFRAGFLGAGQASWLRLGYAFIFMLVVLFIGVVIFNRVEKTFIDTV
;
A
#
# COMPACT_ATOMS: atom_id res chain seq x y z
N ILE A 1 -33.67 -7.44 23.61
CA ILE A 1 -32.38 -8.12 23.91
C ILE A 1 -31.37 -8.03 22.75
N PHE A 2 -31.66 -7.33 21.65
CA PHE A 2 -30.61 -6.93 20.70
C PHE A 2 -29.82 -5.76 21.27
N GLY A 3 -28.84 -6.06 22.13
CA GLY A 3 -27.81 -5.10 22.51
C GLY A 3 -27.17 -4.59 21.23
N LYS A 4 -27.14 -3.27 21.05
CA LYS A 4 -26.30 -2.63 20.03
C LYS A 4 -24.87 -3.06 20.34
N VAL A 5 -24.40 -4.14 19.71
CA VAL A 5 -23.01 -4.58 19.82
C VAL A 5 -22.18 -3.40 19.36
N TYR A 6 -21.39 -2.84 20.27
CA TYR A 6 -20.46 -1.77 19.96
C TYR A 6 -19.52 -2.30 18.88
N PHE A 7 -19.83 -2.00 17.62
CA PHE A 7 -19.01 -2.41 16.49
C PHE A 7 -17.87 -1.39 16.42
N PRO A 8 -16.65 -1.72 16.85
CA PRO A 8 -15.55 -0.77 16.84
C PRO A 8 -15.31 -0.41 15.38
N ARG A 9 -15.39 0.87 15.03
CA ARG A 9 -15.32 1.29 13.62
C ARG A 9 -13.95 0.96 12.99
N LEU A 10 -12.93 0.62 13.80
CA LEU A 10 -11.63 0.09 13.33
C LEU A 10 -11.69 -1.33 12.77
N VAL A 11 -12.73 -2.11 13.09
CA VAL A 11 -12.86 -3.49 12.57
C VAL A 11 -13.08 -3.46 11.07
N THR A 12 -13.70 -2.41 10.50
CA THR A 12 -13.99 -2.35 9.07
C THR A 12 -12.72 -2.12 8.22
N PRO A 13 -11.82 -1.14 8.49
CA PRO A 13 -10.61 -1.00 7.69
C PRO A 13 -9.65 -2.17 7.89
N ILE A 14 -9.55 -2.73 9.10
CA ILE A 14 -8.68 -3.88 9.38
C ILE A 14 -9.16 -5.12 8.60
N SER A 15 -10.47 -5.41 8.62
CA SER A 15 -11.04 -6.53 7.85
C SER A 15 -10.75 -6.40 6.35
N ILE A 16 -10.88 -5.19 5.80
CA ILE A 16 -10.60 -4.92 4.38
C ILE A 16 -9.12 -5.16 4.06
N VAL A 17 -8.20 -4.70 4.92
CA VAL A 17 -6.76 -4.93 4.73
C VAL A 17 -6.44 -6.42 4.75
N ILE A 18 -7.00 -7.17 5.69
CA ILE A 18 -6.82 -8.63 5.78
C ILE A 18 -7.36 -9.33 4.53
N SER A 19 -8.57 -8.98 4.07
CA SER A 19 -9.13 -9.53 2.83
C SER A 19 -8.23 -9.25 1.63
N ASN A 20 -7.69 -8.04 1.52
CA ASN A 20 -6.76 -7.68 0.44
C ASN A 20 -5.43 -8.43 0.54
N LEU A 21 -4.93 -8.75 1.73
CA LEU A 21 -3.74 -9.58 1.91
C LEU A 21 -3.96 -11.02 1.43
N ILE A 22 -5.16 -11.57 1.62
CA ILE A 22 -5.53 -12.89 1.08
C ILE A 22 -5.55 -12.83 -0.45
N SER A 23 -6.19 -11.81 -1.04
CA SER A 23 -6.19 -11.61 -2.50
C SER A 23 -4.77 -11.45 -3.05
N PHE A 24 -3.92 -10.70 -2.35
CA PHE A 24 -2.50 -10.56 -2.70
C PHE A 24 -1.76 -11.91 -2.64
N ALA A 25 -1.99 -12.75 -1.63
CA ALA A 25 -1.37 -14.06 -1.53
C ALA A 25 -1.74 -14.97 -2.73
N ILE A 26 -3.00 -14.91 -3.17
CA ILE A 26 -3.45 -15.62 -4.38
C ILE A 26 -2.71 -15.07 -5.61
N GLN A 27 -2.69 -13.74 -5.79
CA GLN A 27 -1.99 -13.11 -6.93
C GLN A 27 -0.49 -13.42 -6.93
N LEU A 28 0.16 -13.41 -5.76
CA LEU A 28 1.56 -13.77 -5.59
C LEU A 28 1.82 -15.23 -5.97
N THR A 29 0.90 -16.14 -5.65
CA THR A 29 0.99 -17.55 -6.03
C THR A 29 0.97 -17.71 -7.55
N PHE A 30 0.04 -17.04 -8.24
CA PHE A 30 0.01 -17.02 -9.71
C PHE A 30 1.29 -16.41 -10.29
N PHE A 31 1.75 -15.29 -9.74
CA PHE A 31 2.99 -14.64 -10.16
C PHE A 31 4.20 -15.57 -10.02
N LEU A 32 4.35 -16.27 -8.89
CA LEU A 32 5.42 -17.24 -8.68
C LEU A 32 5.34 -18.41 -9.67
N GLY A 33 4.13 -18.86 -10.02
CA GLY A 33 3.92 -19.88 -11.06
C GLY A 33 4.43 -19.43 -12.43
N PHE A 34 4.07 -18.22 -12.87
CA PHE A 34 4.60 -17.64 -14.11
C PHE A 34 6.11 -17.40 -14.05
N PHE A 35 6.59 -16.88 -12.92
CA PHE A 35 8.01 -16.65 -12.69
C PHE A 35 8.80 -17.93 -12.88
N LEU A 36 8.38 -19.03 -12.25
CA LEU A 36 9.04 -20.34 -12.37
C LEU A 36 9.01 -20.83 -13.83
N TYR A 37 7.88 -20.69 -14.52
CA TYR A 37 7.75 -21.06 -15.93
C TYR A 37 8.75 -20.30 -16.83
N PHE A 38 8.87 -18.98 -16.67
CA PHE A 38 9.81 -18.16 -17.45
C PHE A 38 11.27 -18.39 -17.06
N TYR A 39 11.54 -18.64 -15.77
CA TYR A 39 12.87 -19.01 -15.28
C TYR A 39 13.35 -20.32 -15.92
N LEU A 40 12.49 -21.35 -15.95
CA LEU A 40 12.79 -22.64 -16.59
C LEU A 40 12.99 -22.54 -18.12
N LYS A 41 12.38 -21.53 -18.77
CA LYS A 41 12.61 -21.23 -20.19
C LYS A 41 13.94 -20.51 -20.48
N GLY A 42 14.77 -20.23 -19.47
CA GLY A 42 16.06 -19.57 -19.64
C GLY A 42 15.95 -18.05 -19.82
N SER A 43 14.85 -17.45 -19.36
CA SER A 43 14.69 -16.00 -19.37
C SER A 43 15.66 -15.34 -18.38
N VAL A 44 16.11 -14.12 -18.66
CA VAL A 44 17.07 -13.34 -17.86
C VAL A 44 16.41 -12.75 -16.59
N ILE A 45 15.74 -13.59 -15.82
CA ILE A 45 15.02 -13.20 -14.61
C ILE A 45 15.69 -13.92 -13.44
N PHE A 46 16.26 -13.17 -12.51
CA PHE A 46 17.03 -13.75 -11.40
C PHE A 46 16.42 -13.37 -10.06
N PHE A 47 16.32 -14.36 -9.17
CA PHE A 47 16.06 -14.12 -7.75
C PHE A 47 17.26 -13.38 -7.14
N THR A 48 17.00 -12.19 -6.61
CA THR A 48 18.02 -11.41 -5.88
C THR A 48 17.76 -11.50 -4.39
N ALA A 49 18.78 -11.27 -3.54
CA ALA A 49 18.64 -11.25 -2.08
C ALA A 49 17.54 -10.29 -1.56
N TRP A 50 17.17 -9.29 -2.35
CA TRP A 50 16.05 -8.39 -2.06
C TRP A 50 14.68 -9.09 -2.00
N ALA A 51 14.50 -10.26 -2.62
CA ALA A 51 13.26 -11.02 -2.52
C ALA A 51 12.93 -11.44 -1.07
N PHE A 52 13.95 -11.64 -0.22
CA PHE A 52 13.76 -11.94 1.21
C PHE A 52 13.15 -10.76 1.99
N THR A 53 13.15 -9.56 1.43
CA THR A 53 12.50 -8.38 2.04
C THR A 53 10.98 -8.37 1.83
N LEU A 54 10.41 -9.35 1.11
CA LEU A 54 8.98 -9.43 0.85
C LEU A 54 8.08 -9.29 2.10
N PRO A 55 8.37 -9.91 3.27
CA PRO A 55 7.57 -9.69 4.47
C PRO A 55 7.57 -8.23 4.93
N LEU A 56 8.71 -7.54 4.82
CA LEU A 56 8.83 -6.12 5.12
C LEU A 56 8.04 -5.27 4.12
N LEU A 57 8.09 -5.60 2.83
CA LEU A 57 7.32 -4.90 1.79
C LEU A 57 5.81 -5.04 2.03
N ILE A 58 5.33 -6.24 2.38
CA ILE A 58 3.93 -6.48 2.74
C ILE A 58 3.55 -5.62 3.96
N LEU A 59 4.39 -5.58 5.00
CA LEU A 59 4.14 -4.76 6.19
C LEU A 59 4.01 -3.28 5.84
N LEU A 60 4.92 -2.75 5.00
CA LEU A 60 4.88 -1.36 4.55
C LEU A 60 3.62 -1.05 3.74
N MET A 61 3.26 -1.91 2.80
CA MET A 61 2.05 -1.75 1.98
C MET A 61 0.78 -1.83 2.83
N ALA A 62 0.69 -2.82 3.71
CA ALA A 62 -0.45 -3.01 4.59
C ALA A 62 -0.58 -1.83 5.57
N GLY A 63 0.53 -1.36 6.14
CA GLY A 63 0.56 -0.22 7.04
C GLY A 63 0.12 1.09 6.36
N LEU A 64 0.64 1.38 5.17
CA LEU A 64 0.23 2.55 4.38
C LEU A 64 -1.25 2.46 3.98
N GLY A 65 -1.69 1.30 3.46
CA GLY A 65 -3.07 1.06 3.07
C GLY A 65 -4.04 1.20 4.25
N LEU A 66 -3.66 0.70 5.43
CA LEU A 66 -4.43 0.84 6.65
C LEU A 66 -4.48 2.30 7.11
N GLY A 67 -3.34 3.02 7.12
CA GLY A 67 -3.28 4.42 7.52
C GLY A 67 -4.15 5.31 6.65
N PHE A 68 -3.99 5.23 5.32
CA PHE A 68 -4.86 5.94 4.38
C PHE A 68 -6.31 5.48 4.49
N GLY A 69 -6.55 4.18 4.61
CA GLY A 69 -7.88 3.61 4.75
C GLY A 69 -8.64 4.13 5.98
N ILE A 70 -7.97 4.28 7.12
CA ILE A 70 -8.56 4.87 8.33
C ILE A 70 -8.88 6.35 8.12
N ILE A 71 -7.94 7.12 7.54
CA ILE A 71 -8.16 8.55 7.25
C ILE A 71 -9.37 8.71 6.33
N ILE A 72 -9.38 8.00 5.20
CA ILE A 72 -10.45 8.05 4.21
C ILE A 72 -11.78 7.60 4.85
N SER A 73 -11.79 6.48 5.58
CA SER A 73 -12.99 5.97 6.25
C SER A 73 -13.58 7.00 7.21
N SER A 74 -12.72 7.69 7.98
CA SER A 74 -13.18 8.74 8.89
C SER A 74 -13.80 9.93 8.14
N LEU A 75 -13.27 10.31 6.98
CA LEU A 75 -13.77 11.41 6.16
C LEU A 75 -15.07 11.05 5.42
N THR A 76 -15.17 9.83 4.91
CA THR A 76 -16.37 9.36 4.18
C THR A 76 -17.58 9.19 5.09
N THR A 77 -17.38 9.02 6.40
CA THR A 77 -18.51 9.05 7.37
C THR A 77 -19.20 10.41 7.41
N LYS A 78 -18.47 11.51 7.13
CA LYS A 78 -19.02 12.87 7.08
C LYS A 78 -19.45 13.28 5.67
N TYR A 79 -18.74 12.82 4.64
CA TYR A 79 -19.01 13.18 3.24
C TYR A 79 -18.99 11.94 2.34
N ARG A 80 -20.16 11.44 1.96
CA ARG A 80 -20.27 10.22 1.12
C ARG A 80 -19.60 10.37 -0.25
N ASP A 81 -19.61 11.57 -0.82
CA ASP A 81 -19.05 11.84 -2.16
C ASP A 81 -17.52 11.73 -2.21
N LEU A 82 -16.85 11.85 -1.07
CA LEU A 82 -15.40 11.64 -0.98
C LEU A 82 -15.00 10.20 -1.36
N SER A 83 -15.90 9.22 -1.21
CA SER A 83 -15.63 7.84 -1.60
C SER A 83 -15.35 7.72 -3.11
N TYR A 84 -16.13 8.42 -3.94
CA TYR A 84 -15.94 8.43 -5.39
C TYR A 84 -14.67 9.17 -5.79
N LEU A 85 -14.42 10.33 -5.18
CA LEU A 85 -13.20 11.10 -5.43
C LEU A 85 -11.93 10.33 -5.06
N VAL A 86 -11.95 9.62 -3.93
CA VAL A 86 -10.83 8.80 -3.49
C VAL A 86 -10.61 7.62 -4.43
N GLY A 87 -11.68 6.93 -4.87
CA GLY A 87 -11.56 5.83 -5.83
C GLY A 87 -10.89 6.29 -7.14
N PHE A 88 -11.34 7.43 -7.67
CA PHE A 88 -10.71 8.05 -8.84
C PHE A 88 -9.26 8.47 -8.58
N GLY A 89 -9.00 9.09 -7.42
CA GLY A 89 -7.67 9.54 -7.03
C GLY A 89 -6.66 8.39 -6.88
N VAL A 90 -7.06 7.26 -6.29
CA VAL A 90 -6.23 6.06 -6.19
C VAL A 90 -5.95 5.48 -7.58
N GLY A 91 -6.95 5.49 -8.47
CA GLY A 91 -6.78 5.10 -9.86
C GLY A 91 -5.72 5.95 -10.58
N LEU A 92 -5.78 7.27 -10.45
CA LEU A 92 -4.75 8.18 -10.99
C LEU A 92 -3.38 7.97 -10.33
N TRP A 93 -3.34 7.74 -9.02
CA TRP A 93 -2.11 7.50 -8.27
C TRP A 93 -1.38 6.25 -8.79
N MET A 94 -2.11 5.21 -9.18
CA MET A 94 -1.51 4.01 -9.80
C MET A 94 -0.70 4.35 -11.06
N TYR A 95 -1.20 5.25 -11.91
CA TYR A 95 -0.50 5.70 -13.12
C TYR A 95 0.68 6.64 -12.82
N ALA A 96 0.59 7.42 -11.73
CA ALA A 96 1.66 8.30 -11.27
C ALA A 96 2.79 7.53 -10.55
N THR A 97 2.54 6.29 -10.13
CA THR A 97 3.54 5.44 -9.45
C THR A 97 4.30 4.61 -10.50
N PRO A 98 5.59 4.31 -10.29
CA PRO A 98 6.38 3.44 -11.17
C PRO A 98 5.98 1.94 -11.10
N VAL A 99 4.67 1.67 -11.09
CA VAL A 99 4.09 0.33 -11.23
C VAL A 99 4.23 -0.11 -12.69
N ILE A 100 3.81 0.76 -13.62
CA ILE A 100 3.74 0.44 -15.06
C ILE A 100 5.12 0.63 -15.73
N TYR A 101 5.89 1.63 -15.32
CA TYR A 101 7.21 1.95 -15.89
C TYR A 101 8.29 1.96 -14.81
N PRO A 102 9.51 1.44 -15.09
CA PRO A 102 10.61 1.54 -14.17
C PRO A 102 11.06 3.00 -14.03
N VAL A 103 11.57 3.36 -12.85
CA VAL A 103 12.05 4.73 -12.57
C VAL A 103 13.15 5.18 -13.56
N SER A 104 13.89 4.22 -14.14
CA SER A 104 14.92 4.49 -15.16
C SER A 104 14.39 5.10 -16.46
N THR A 105 13.12 4.87 -16.81
CA THR A 105 12.49 5.43 -18.01
C THR A 105 11.95 6.85 -17.77
N ILE A 106 11.90 7.30 -16.52
CA ILE A 106 11.36 8.62 -16.16
C ILE A 106 12.40 9.71 -16.49
N PRO A 107 12.04 10.76 -17.25
CA PRO A 107 12.92 11.89 -17.52
C PRO A 107 13.39 12.55 -16.22
N GLU A 108 14.63 13.06 -16.17
CA GLU A 108 15.23 13.64 -14.96
C GLU A 108 14.36 14.66 -14.24
N ARG A 109 13.66 15.49 -15.02
CA ARG A 109 12.76 16.52 -14.53
C ARG A 109 11.58 15.98 -13.71
N TRP A 110 11.22 14.70 -13.84
CA TRP A 110 10.08 14.08 -13.16
C TRP A 110 10.47 12.98 -12.17
N ARG A 111 11.77 12.65 -12.03
CA ARG A 111 12.23 11.62 -11.07
C ARG A 111 11.91 11.98 -9.62
N TRP A 112 11.89 13.26 -9.27
CA TRP A 112 11.54 13.73 -7.92
C TRP A 112 10.12 13.32 -7.48
N LEU A 113 9.15 13.24 -8.41
CA LEU A 113 7.80 12.75 -8.10
C LEU A 113 7.80 11.27 -7.72
N ALA A 114 8.63 10.48 -8.38
CA ALA A 114 8.81 9.07 -8.05
C ALA A 114 9.51 8.90 -6.69
N ASP A 115 10.53 9.72 -6.40
CA ASP A 115 11.27 9.65 -5.12
C ASP A 115 10.43 10.12 -3.90
N ILE A 116 9.52 11.09 -4.07
CA ILE A 116 8.63 11.54 -2.98
C ILE A 116 7.57 10.49 -2.62
N ASN A 117 7.11 9.72 -3.60
CA ASN A 117 6.02 8.77 -3.40
C ASN A 117 6.49 7.57 -2.54
N PRO A 118 5.91 7.35 -1.34
CA PRO A 118 6.33 6.28 -0.42
C PRO A 118 6.04 4.87 -0.96
N ILE A 119 5.22 4.74 -2.01
CA ILE A 119 4.93 3.46 -2.68
C ILE A 119 6.05 3.11 -3.68
N SER A 120 6.75 4.09 -4.26
CA SER A 120 7.78 3.82 -5.26
C SER A 120 8.94 2.94 -4.75
N PRO A 121 9.51 3.19 -3.54
CA PRO A 121 10.56 2.33 -2.99
C PRO A 121 10.12 0.87 -2.83
N ILE A 122 8.86 0.65 -2.48
CA ILE A 122 8.30 -0.68 -2.28
C ILE A 122 8.24 -1.44 -3.62
N ILE A 123 7.70 -0.79 -4.65
CA ILE A 123 7.55 -1.36 -5.99
C ILE A 123 8.92 -1.62 -6.64
N GLU A 124 9.86 -0.70 -6.53
CA GLU A 124 11.23 -0.87 -7.06
C GLU A 124 11.99 -1.99 -6.35
N THR A 125 11.80 -2.15 -5.04
CA THR A 125 12.43 -3.25 -4.28
C THR A 125 11.80 -4.61 -4.65
N PHE A 126 10.49 -4.66 -4.85
CA PHE A 126 9.81 -5.85 -5.37
C PHE A 126 10.32 -6.23 -6.76
N ARG A 127 10.45 -5.24 -7.65
CA ARG A 127 10.99 -5.41 -9.01
C ARG A 127 12.45 -5.90 -8.98
N ALA A 128 13.29 -5.30 -8.15
CA ALA A 128 14.69 -5.71 -7.97
C ALA A 128 14.81 -7.13 -7.39
N GLY A 129 13.94 -7.49 -6.44
CA GLY A 129 13.95 -8.80 -5.78
C GLY A 129 13.58 -9.96 -6.72
N PHE A 130 12.49 -9.79 -7.50
CA PHE A 130 11.96 -10.85 -8.33
C PHE A 130 12.39 -10.78 -9.79
N LEU A 131 12.54 -9.59 -10.37
CA LEU A 131 12.86 -9.44 -11.79
C LEU A 131 14.35 -9.15 -12.04
N GLY A 132 15.14 -8.93 -10.99
CA GLY A 132 16.55 -8.51 -11.12
C GLY A 132 16.71 -7.11 -11.75
N ALA A 133 15.62 -6.37 -11.92
CA ALA A 133 15.58 -5.06 -12.55
C ALA A 133 14.88 -4.08 -11.61
N GLY A 134 15.60 -3.10 -11.08
CA GLY A 134 15.05 -2.10 -10.16
C GLY A 134 16.10 -1.54 -9.21
N GLN A 135 15.82 -0.40 -8.59
CA GLN A 135 16.71 0.23 -7.62
C GLN A 135 16.23 0.01 -6.19
N ALA A 136 16.68 -1.07 -5.56
CA ALA A 136 16.46 -1.31 -4.14
C ALA A 136 17.49 -0.56 -3.28
N SER A 137 17.01 0.16 -2.27
CA SER A 137 17.86 0.85 -1.30
C SER A 137 17.20 0.87 0.07
N TRP A 138 17.96 0.47 1.09
CA TRP A 138 17.54 0.52 2.49
C TRP A 138 17.17 1.95 2.93
N LEU A 139 17.83 2.96 2.38
CA LEU A 139 17.53 4.36 2.68
C LEU A 139 16.12 4.75 2.21
N ARG A 140 15.76 4.34 0.98
CA ARG A 140 14.43 4.59 0.40
C ARG A 140 13.33 3.82 1.13
N LEU A 141 13.62 2.58 1.56
CA LEU A 141 12.71 1.81 2.40
C LEU A 141 12.53 2.44 3.79
N GLY A 142 13.60 2.99 4.38
CA GLY A 142 13.54 3.74 5.64
C GLY A 142 12.64 4.97 5.54
N TYR A 143 12.72 5.72 4.43
CA TYR A 143 11.79 6.82 4.15
C TYR A 143 10.34 6.34 4.08
N ALA A 144 10.06 5.27 3.33
CA ALA A 144 8.71 4.69 3.24
C ALA A 144 8.19 4.22 4.61
N PHE A 145 9.06 3.65 5.45
CA PHE A 145 8.73 3.22 6.80
C PHE A 145 8.37 4.39 7.72
N ILE A 146 9.17 5.47 7.73
CA ILE A 146 8.88 6.67 8.51
C ILE A 146 7.56 7.29 8.05
N PHE A 147 7.36 7.39 6.73
CA PHE A 147 6.12 7.93 6.16
C PHE A 147 4.90 7.09 6.57
N MET A 148 5.02 5.76 6.54
CA MET A 148 4.00 4.83 7.00
C MET A 148 3.63 5.06 8.48
N LEU A 149 4.62 5.21 9.36
CA LEU A 149 4.37 5.52 10.78
C LEU A 149 3.63 6.85 10.97
N VAL A 150 4.02 7.89 10.23
CA VAL A 150 3.37 9.21 10.28
C VAL A 150 1.91 9.11 9.81
N VAL A 151 1.65 8.44 8.69
CA VAL A 151 0.28 8.29 8.17
C VAL A 151 -0.59 7.46 9.10
N LEU A 152 -0.06 6.36 9.66
CA LEU A 152 -0.78 5.56 10.65
C LEU A 152 -1.10 6.38 11.90
N PHE A 153 -0.13 7.12 12.43
CA PHE A 153 -0.33 7.96 13.61
C PHE A 153 -1.41 9.00 13.36
N ILE A 154 -1.34 9.73 12.24
CA ILE A 154 -2.36 10.71 11.85
C ILE A 154 -3.73 10.04 11.68
N GLY A 155 -3.79 8.88 11.02
CA GLY A 155 -5.03 8.13 10.83
C GLY A 155 -5.69 7.74 12.14
N VAL A 156 -4.92 7.20 13.09
CA VAL A 156 -5.42 6.82 14.42
C VAL A 156 -5.89 8.05 15.21
N VAL A 157 -5.16 9.16 15.15
CA VAL A 157 -5.55 10.41 15.84
C VAL A 157 -6.86 10.97 15.27
N ILE A 158 -7.00 11.03 13.95
CA ILE A 158 -8.23 11.51 13.29
C ILE A 158 -9.39 10.59 13.65
N PHE A 159 -9.19 9.28 13.57
CA PHE A 159 -10.21 8.31 13.91
C PHE A 159 -10.72 8.44 15.34
N ASN A 160 -9.81 8.54 16.32
CA ASN A 160 -10.17 8.74 17.73
C ASN A 160 -10.97 10.03 17.96
N ARG A 161 -10.66 11.10 17.22
CA ARG A 161 -11.40 12.37 17.30
C ARG A 161 -12.81 12.26 16.72
N VAL A 162 -12.94 11.56 15.59
CA VAL A 162 -14.23 11.34 14.94
C VAL A 162 -15.11 10.42 15.79
N GLU A 163 -14.57 9.35 16.36
CA GLU A 163 -15.31 8.43 17.24
C GLU A 163 -15.91 9.15 18.45
N LYS A 164 -15.14 10.01 19.13
CA LYS A 164 -15.64 10.83 20.25
C LYS A 164 -16.77 11.77 19.86
N THR A 165 -16.71 12.37 18.68
CA THR A 165 -17.71 13.36 18.22
C THR A 165 -19.06 12.69 17.89
N PHE A 166 -19.05 11.42 17.45
CA PHE A 166 -20.27 10.70 17.11
C PHE A 166 -21.01 10.13 18.32
N ILE A 167 -20.31 9.86 19.43
CA ILE A 167 -20.93 9.38 20.67
C ILE A 167 -21.83 10.46 21.29
N ASP A 168 -21.52 11.75 21.11
CA ASP A 168 -22.32 12.87 21.63
C ASP A 168 -23.55 13.24 20.79
N THR A 169 -23.78 12.57 19.65
CA THR A 169 -24.93 12.85 18.76
C THR A 169 -25.99 11.74 18.74
N VAL A 170 -25.91 10.76 19.64
CA VAL A 170 -26.88 9.65 19.76
C VAL A 170 -27.49 9.59 21.15
#